data_AF-A0A5J6PDG7-F1
#
_entry.id   AF-A0A5J6PDG7-F1
#
_cell.length_a   1.000
_cell.length_b   1.000
_cell.length_c   1.000
_cell.angle_alpha   90.00
_cell.angle_beta   90.00
_cell.angle_gamma   90.00
#
_symmetry.space_group_name_H-M   'P 1'
#
loop_
_entity.id
_entity.type
_entity.pdbx_description
1 polymer ?
#
loop_
_entity_poly.entity_id
_entity_poly.type
_entity_poly.pdbx_seq_one_letter_code
_entity_poly.pdbx_strand_id
1 'polypeptide(L)'
;MKELAGIYPETQIQQGVADKWHMPRLPKIRIPRFGLHTPGTEQRPAIERYIHDRFAAVHHAEVTHFLPNIISLRCSGEYSAAVGLAPASTGTLFAEQYLTAPVEKVISEKLEQPIERHQIVEIGNLVSTWKGSSLLLFIVIGEVMERLGYHYVMFTGTREVKALLARLHYSPIVLADANPAVLPDGGASWGSYYDNKPQVMFGDNRPAMAAARKNPMYRATVLAINSAIEKICTEFRARNNVSAKDANDE
;
A
#
# COMPACT_ATOMS: atom_id res chain seq x y z
N MET A 1 -44.37 63.39 -15.36
CA MET A 1 -43.34 62.71 -14.53
C MET A 1 -42.42 62.01 -15.51
N LYS A 2 -41.25 62.61 -15.84
CA LYS A 2 -39.89 62.11 -15.50
C LYS A 2 -39.76 60.61 -15.86
N GLU A 3 -38.98 60.16 -16.85
CA GLU A 3 -37.53 60.34 -16.99
C GLU A 3 -36.98 59.91 -18.37
N LEU A 4 -35.98 60.66 -18.83
CA LEU A 4 -34.71 60.28 -19.48
C LEU A 4 -34.70 59.42 -20.76
N ALA A 5 -34.44 60.12 -21.87
CA ALA A 5 -33.71 59.61 -23.03
C ALA A 5 -32.19 59.55 -22.74
N GLY A 6 -31.56 58.46 -23.17
CA GLY A 6 -30.11 58.27 -23.24
C GLY A 6 -29.83 57.01 -24.07
N ILE A 7 -29.85 57.11 -25.40
CA ILE A 7 -28.64 57.18 -26.25
C ILE A 7 -27.61 56.09 -25.88
N TYR A 8 -27.86 54.87 -26.35
CA TYR A 8 -26.81 53.92 -26.71
C TYR A 8 -27.13 53.38 -28.12
N PRO A 9 -26.17 53.38 -29.06
CA PRO A 9 -26.40 52.86 -30.40
C PRO A 9 -26.58 51.34 -30.35
N GLU A 10 -27.46 50.81 -31.22
CA GLU A 10 -27.53 49.38 -31.54
C GLU A 10 -26.16 48.92 -32.06
N THR A 11 -25.31 48.43 -31.16
CA THR A 11 -24.15 47.64 -31.56
C THR A 11 -24.70 46.33 -32.13
N GLN A 12 -24.68 46.23 -33.46
CA GLN A 12 -24.74 44.96 -34.16
C GLN A 12 -23.81 43.99 -33.47
N ILE A 13 -24.38 43.02 -32.74
CA ILE A 13 -23.65 41.85 -32.30
C ILE A 13 -23.31 41.10 -33.59
N GLN A 14 -22.12 41.38 -34.13
CA GLN A 14 -21.48 40.50 -35.10
C GLN A 14 -21.52 39.10 -34.48
N GLN A 15 -22.31 38.23 -35.11
CA GLN A 15 -22.29 36.80 -34.83
C GLN A 15 -20.88 36.30 -35.15
N GLY A 16 -20.02 36.32 -34.13
CA GLY A 16 -18.78 35.57 -34.15
C GLY A 16 -19.16 34.13 -34.40
N VAL A 17 -18.64 33.59 -35.50
CA VAL A 17 -18.70 32.18 -35.86
C VAL A 17 -18.37 31.40 -34.58
N ALA A 18 -19.35 30.66 -34.06
CA ALA A 18 -19.10 29.69 -33.01
C ALA A 18 -18.19 28.63 -33.63
N ASP A 19 -16.89 28.86 -33.56
CA ASP A 19 -15.87 27.90 -33.92
C ASP A 19 -16.23 26.61 -33.19
N LYS A 20 -16.67 25.61 -33.96
CA LYS A 20 -16.98 24.28 -33.45
C LYS A 20 -15.68 23.77 -32.82
N TRP A 21 -15.61 23.88 -31.49
CA TRP A 21 -14.51 23.33 -30.71
C TRP A 21 -14.51 21.81 -30.90
N HIS A 22 -13.60 21.31 -31.74
CA HIS A 22 -13.40 19.89 -31.94
C HIS A 22 -12.38 19.41 -30.91
N MET A 23 -12.85 18.78 -29.83
CA MET A 23 -11.95 18.10 -28.91
C MET A 23 -11.39 16.84 -29.60
N PRO A 24 -10.07 16.73 -29.84
CA PRO A 24 -9.50 15.48 -30.30
C PRO A 24 -9.78 14.39 -29.26
N ARG A 25 -9.91 13.14 -29.69
CA ARG A 25 -10.02 12.01 -28.76
C ARG A 25 -8.81 12.04 -27.82
N LEU A 26 -9.05 12.42 -26.57
CA LEU A 26 -7.99 12.41 -25.56
C LEU A 26 -7.47 10.97 -25.44
N PRO A 27 -6.14 10.79 -25.35
CA PRO A 27 -5.60 9.47 -25.09
C PRO A 27 -6.24 8.92 -23.81
N LYS A 28 -6.52 7.60 -23.76
CA LYS A 28 -7.01 6.97 -22.53
C LYS A 28 -5.92 7.07 -21.47
N ILE A 29 -6.00 8.10 -20.63
CA ILE A 29 -5.11 8.28 -19.49
C ILE A 29 -5.39 7.14 -18.52
N ARG A 30 -4.39 6.31 -18.26
CA ARG A 30 -4.46 5.22 -17.29
C ARG A 30 -4.29 5.79 -15.89
N ILE A 31 -5.35 6.39 -15.35
CA ILE A 31 -5.31 6.95 -14.00
C ILE A 31 -5.21 5.77 -13.01
N PRO A 32 -4.17 5.72 -12.16
CA PRO A 32 -4.07 4.71 -11.12
C PRO A 32 -5.23 4.88 -10.13
N ARG A 33 -5.94 3.78 -9.84
CA ARG A 33 -6.98 3.76 -8.82
C ARG A 33 -6.53 2.89 -7.67
N PHE A 34 -6.53 3.45 -6.47
CA PHE A 34 -6.25 2.70 -5.26
C PHE A 34 -7.55 2.37 -4.52
N GLY A 35 -7.52 1.29 -3.75
CA GLY A 35 -8.62 0.89 -2.88
C GLY A 35 -8.10 0.09 -1.70
N LEU A 36 -8.79 0.20 -0.56
CA LEU A 36 -8.57 -0.60 0.63
C LEU A 36 -9.64 -1.69 0.72
N HIS A 37 -9.23 -2.93 0.95
CA HIS A 37 -10.10 -4.10 1.07
C HIS A 37 -9.88 -4.75 2.42
N THR A 38 -10.88 -4.66 3.31
CA THR A 38 -10.87 -5.26 4.64
C THR A 38 -11.70 -6.55 4.65
N PRO A 39 -11.70 -7.36 5.73
CA PRO A 39 -12.59 -8.51 5.81
C PRO A 39 -14.06 -8.05 5.63
N GLY A 40 -14.83 -8.82 4.86
CA GLY A 40 -16.24 -8.55 4.60
C GLY A 40 -16.54 -7.49 3.52
N THR A 41 -15.56 -6.81 2.93
CA THR A 41 -15.84 -5.93 1.78
C THR A 41 -16.12 -6.74 0.52
N GLU A 42 -17.07 -6.32 -0.29
CA GLU A 42 -17.51 -7.02 -1.52
C GLU A 42 -16.35 -7.38 -2.46
N GLN A 43 -15.37 -6.50 -2.62
CA GLN A 43 -14.24 -6.70 -3.53
C GLN A 43 -13.12 -7.57 -2.94
N ARG A 44 -13.24 -8.01 -1.68
CA ARG A 44 -12.21 -8.78 -0.96
C ARG A 44 -11.87 -10.11 -1.64
N PRO A 45 -12.83 -10.97 -2.01
CA PRO A 45 -12.51 -12.25 -2.66
C PRO A 45 -11.82 -12.05 -4.01
N ALA A 46 -12.19 -11.00 -4.75
CA ALA A 46 -11.59 -10.71 -6.05
C ALA A 46 -10.11 -10.31 -5.94
N ILE A 47 -9.74 -9.53 -4.91
CA ILE A 47 -8.34 -9.15 -4.72
C ILE A 47 -7.50 -10.29 -4.13
N GLU A 48 -8.08 -11.10 -3.23
CA GLU A 48 -7.41 -12.31 -2.72
C GLU A 48 -7.14 -13.30 -3.84
N ARG A 49 -8.10 -13.53 -4.73
CA ARG A 49 -7.91 -14.35 -5.92
C ARG A 49 -6.79 -13.81 -6.83
N TYR A 50 -6.75 -12.50 -7.05
CA TYR A 50 -5.65 -11.90 -7.80
C TYR A 50 -4.29 -12.18 -7.15
N ILE A 51 -4.16 -12.00 -5.83
CA ILE A 51 -2.92 -12.31 -5.11
C ILE A 51 -2.59 -13.80 -5.24
N HIS A 52 -3.55 -14.67 -4.97
CA HIS A 52 -3.44 -16.13 -5.10
C HIS A 52 -2.88 -16.52 -6.47
N ASP A 53 -3.54 -16.10 -7.55
CA ASP A 53 -3.16 -16.44 -8.92
C ASP A 53 -1.74 -15.95 -9.26
N ARG A 54 -1.29 -14.84 -8.67
CA ARG A 54 0.08 -14.34 -8.83
C ARG A 54 1.12 -15.19 -8.10
N PHE A 55 0.83 -15.62 -6.87
CA PHE A 55 1.70 -16.53 -6.14
C PHE A 55 1.75 -17.91 -6.82
N ALA A 56 0.61 -18.43 -7.27
CA ALA A 56 0.52 -19.67 -8.06
C ALA A 56 1.36 -19.59 -9.34
N ALA A 57 1.27 -18.49 -10.09
CA ALA A 57 2.00 -18.35 -11.35
C ALA A 57 3.54 -18.23 -11.19
N VAL A 58 4.02 -17.68 -10.06
CA VAL A 58 5.46 -17.42 -9.84
C VAL A 58 6.11 -18.54 -9.03
N HIS A 59 5.40 -19.08 -8.05
CA HIS A 59 5.94 -20.01 -7.07
C HIS A 59 5.24 -21.38 -7.08
N HIS A 60 4.23 -21.59 -7.92
CA HIS A 60 3.36 -22.79 -7.85
C HIS A 60 2.75 -22.97 -6.45
N ALA A 61 2.43 -21.84 -5.82
CA ALA A 61 1.91 -21.75 -4.47
C ALA A 61 0.37 -21.64 -4.45
N GLU A 62 -0.26 -22.27 -3.49
CA GLU A 62 -1.69 -22.22 -3.18
C GLU A 62 -1.88 -21.40 -1.89
N VAL A 63 -1.62 -20.10 -1.96
CA VAL A 63 -1.63 -19.21 -0.78
C VAL A 63 -3.06 -18.91 -0.33
N THR A 64 -3.41 -19.35 0.87
CA THR A 64 -4.75 -19.12 1.47
C THR A 64 -4.75 -18.11 2.61
N HIS A 65 -3.57 -17.66 3.04
CA HIS A 65 -3.42 -16.67 4.10
C HIS A 65 -3.27 -15.25 3.53
N PHE A 66 -4.17 -14.35 3.92
CA PHE A 66 -4.15 -12.95 3.50
C PHE A 66 -4.23 -12.03 4.72
N LEU A 67 -3.37 -11.01 4.74
CA LEU A 67 -3.39 -9.99 5.78
C LEU A 67 -4.72 -9.21 5.77
N PRO A 68 -5.19 -8.72 6.94
CA PRO A 68 -6.54 -8.18 7.10
C PRO A 68 -6.81 -6.94 6.25
N ASN A 69 -5.82 -6.09 5.99
CA ASN A 69 -6.01 -4.88 5.20
C ASN A 69 -5.24 -4.98 3.87
N ILE A 70 -5.92 -5.04 2.72
CA ILE A 70 -5.24 -5.11 1.42
C ILE A 70 -5.41 -3.78 0.68
N ILE A 71 -4.30 -3.13 0.34
CA ILE A 71 -4.30 -2.03 -0.61
C ILE A 71 -4.12 -2.61 -2.01
N SER A 72 -5.03 -2.28 -2.92
CA SER A 72 -4.90 -2.62 -4.34
C SER A 72 -4.58 -1.39 -5.18
N LEU A 73 -3.84 -1.59 -6.27
CA LEU A 73 -3.72 -0.67 -7.38
C LEU A 73 -4.39 -1.27 -8.61
N ARG A 74 -5.25 -0.48 -9.27
CA ARG A 74 -5.82 -0.80 -10.58
C ARG A 74 -5.37 0.20 -11.64
N CYS A 75 -5.06 -0.31 -12.82
CA CYS A 75 -4.76 0.49 -14.01
C CYS A 75 -5.70 0.07 -15.15
N SER A 76 -6.42 1.01 -15.74
CA SER A 76 -7.43 0.71 -16.79
C SER A 76 -8.53 -0.27 -16.36
N GLY A 77 -8.83 -0.33 -15.06
CA GLY A 77 -9.86 -1.22 -14.50
C GLY A 77 -9.33 -2.57 -14.00
N GLU A 78 -8.12 -2.98 -14.38
CA GLU A 78 -7.52 -4.25 -14.00
C GLU A 78 -6.59 -4.10 -12.79
N TYR A 79 -6.49 -5.14 -11.95
CA TYR A 79 -5.51 -5.17 -10.86
C TYR A 79 -4.08 -5.21 -11.43
N SER A 80 -3.26 -4.26 -11.00
CA SER A 80 -1.86 -4.16 -11.40
C SER A 80 -0.88 -4.33 -10.25
N ALA A 81 -1.33 -4.13 -9.00
CA ALA A 81 -0.58 -4.51 -7.81
C ALA A 81 -1.48 -4.65 -6.58
N ALA A 82 -0.99 -5.33 -5.57
CA ALA A 82 -1.62 -5.39 -4.25
C ALA A 82 -0.58 -5.59 -3.14
N VAL A 83 -0.93 -5.17 -1.93
CA VAL A 83 -0.14 -5.37 -0.71
C VAL A 83 -1.07 -5.55 0.48
N GLY A 84 -0.80 -6.57 1.29
CA GLY A 84 -1.45 -6.80 2.57
C GLY A 84 -0.74 -6.05 3.70
N LEU A 85 -1.52 -5.61 4.68
CA LEU A 85 -1.09 -4.88 5.86
C LEU A 85 -1.77 -5.47 7.11
N ALA A 86 -0.99 -5.67 8.18
CA ALA A 86 -1.51 -6.04 9.49
C ALA A 86 -0.87 -5.17 10.59
N PRO A 87 -1.63 -4.32 11.29
CA PRO A 87 -1.14 -3.67 12.50
C PRO A 87 -0.75 -4.69 13.56
N ALA A 88 0.42 -4.57 14.17
CA ALA A 88 0.78 -5.45 15.29
C ALA A 88 -0.14 -5.23 16.50
N SER A 89 -0.77 -4.05 16.62
CA SER A 89 -1.74 -3.74 17.68
C SER A 89 -3.03 -4.56 17.61
N THR A 90 -3.35 -5.20 16.48
CA THR A 90 -4.62 -5.95 16.31
C THR A 90 -4.47 -7.45 16.52
N GLY A 91 -3.28 -7.93 16.89
CA GLY A 91 -3.06 -9.35 17.19
C GLY A 91 -1.64 -9.83 16.84
N THR A 92 -1.46 -11.14 16.86
CA THR A 92 -0.23 -11.81 16.43
C THR A 92 -0.06 -11.69 14.92
N LEU A 93 1.15 -11.32 14.49
CA LEU A 93 1.49 -11.14 13.07
C LEU A 93 1.90 -12.47 12.45
N PHE A 94 1.74 -12.63 11.13
CA PHE A 94 2.09 -13.88 10.46
C PHE A 94 3.60 -14.15 10.57
N ALA A 95 4.44 -13.14 10.33
CA ALA A 95 5.89 -13.29 10.43
C ALA A 95 6.41 -13.57 11.86
N GLU A 96 5.59 -13.40 12.91
CA GLU A 96 5.98 -13.77 14.27
C GLU A 96 6.14 -15.28 14.45
N GLN A 97 5.55 -16.09 13.57
CA GLN A 97 5.75 -17.55 13.56
C GLN A 97 7.24 -17.95 13.39
N TYR A 98 8.06 -17.08 12.79
CA TYR A 98 9.50 -17.32 12.60
C TYR A 98 10.36 -16.74 13.73
N LEU A 99 9.76 -16.04 14.68
CA LEU A 99 10.46 -15.37 15.77
C LEU A 99 10.27 -16.14 17.09
N THR A 100 11.24 -16.01 17.99
CA THR A 100 11.19 -16.66 19.32
C THR A 100 10.40 -15.85 20.35
N ALA A 101 10.02 -14.62 20.02
CA ALA A 101 9.31 -13.68 20.87
C ALA A 101 8.45 -12.72 20.03
N PRO A 102 7.47 -12.02 20.64
CA PRO A 102 6.73 -10.95 19.98
C PRO A 102 7.65 -9.93 19.30
N VAL A 103 7.24 -9.43 18.13
CA VAL A 103 8.08 -8.61 17.25
C VAL A 103 8.64 -7.38 17.93
N GLU A 104 7.87 -6.69 18.77
CA GLU A 104 8.31 -5.48 19.46
C GLU A 104 9.48 -5.76 20.39
N LYS A 105 9.49 -6.92 21.06
CA LYS A 105 10.61 -7.33 21.93
C LYS A 105 11.84 -7.63 21.11
N VAL A 106 11.69 -8.38 20.02
CA VAL A 106 12.81 -8.74 19.12
C VAL A 106 13.43 -7.48 18.51
N ILE A 107 12.61 -6.53 18.04
CA ILE A 107 13.10 -5.26 17.51
C ILE A 107 13.74 -4.42 18.62
N SER A 108 13.13 -4.37 19.81
CA SER A 108 13.69 -3.63 20.95
C SER A 108 15.07 -4.10 21.36
N GLU A 109 15.26 -5.41 21.47
CA GLU A 109 16.56 -6.02 21.75
C GLU A 109 17.56 -5.69 20.64
N LYS A 110 17.14 -5.77 19.37
CA LYS A 110 18.01 -5.52 18.22
C LYS A 110 18.46 -4.06 18.12
N LEU A 111 17.62 -3.12 18.53
CA LEU A 111 17.89 -1.68 18.47
C LEU A 111 18.38 -1.09 19.80
N GLU A 112 18.43 -1.89 20.86
CA GLU A 112 18.76 -1.46 22.24
C GLU A 112 17.87 -0.30 22.71
N GLN A 113 16.59 -0.29 22.32
CA GLN A 113 15.62 0.74 22.69
C GLN A 113 14.19 0.18 22.80
N PRO A 114 13.34 0.72 23.68
CA PRO A 114 11.95 0.29 23.77
C PRO A 114 11.17 0.66 22.50
N ILE A 115 10.47 -0.32 21.92
CA ILE A 115 9.60 -0.18 20.76
C ILE A 115 8.20 -0.56 21.19
N GLU A 116 7.26 0.31 20.90
CA GLU A 116 5.85 0.05 21.19
C GLU A 116 5.21 -0.75 20.05
N ARG A 117 4.48 -1.81 20.39
CA ARG A 117 3.85 -2.70 19.41
C ARG A 117 2.94 -1.95 18.43
N HIS A 118 2.25 -0.91 18.88
CA HIS A 118 1.37 -0.11 18.02
C HIS A 118 2.10 0.70 16.93
N GLN A 119 3.43 0.80 16.98
CA GLN A 119 4.24 1.46 15.95
C GLN A 119 4.63 0.51 14.81
N ILE A 120 4.29 -0.77 14.91
CA ILE A 120 4.72 -1.82 14.01
C ILE A 120 3.55 -2.26 13.11
N VAL A 121 3.85 -2.43 11.83
CA VAL A 121 2.94 -2.98 10.83
C VAL A 121 3.65 -4.07 10.02
N GLU A 122 3.00 -5.20 9.84
CA GLU A 122 3.43 -6.23 8.89
C GLU A 122 2.97 -5.87 7.48
N ILE A 123 3.87 -6.07 6.52
CA ILE A 123 3.60 -6.02 5.09
C ILE A 123 3.81 -7.42 4.51
N GLY A 124 2.81 -7.88 3.76
CA GLY A 124 2.80 -9.19 3.12
C GLY A 124 1.93 -9.19 1.87
N ASN A 125 1.69 -10.38 1.31
CA ASN A 125 0.85 -10.58 0.12
C ASN A 125 1.18 -9.61 -1.04
N LEU A 126 2.44 -9.21 -1.18
CA LEU A 126 2.85 -8.19 -2.13
C LEU A 126 2.98 -8.79 -3.53
N VAL A 127 2.19 -8.28 -4.47
CA VAL A 127 2.22 -8.69 -5.88
C VAL A 127 2.15 -7.47 -6.79
N SER A 128 2.76 -7.56 -7.97
CA SER A 128 2.81 -6.47 -8.95
C SER A 128 2.99 -7.04 -10.35
N THR A 129 2.14 -6.63 -11.30
CA THR A 129 2.11 -7.17 -12.68
C THR A 129 2.47 -6.15 -13.75
N TRP A 130 2.59 -4.87 -13.40
CA TRP A 130 2.88 -3.81 -14.35
C TRP A 130 4.28 -3.22 -14.13
N LYS A 131 4.98 -2.89 -15.21
CA LYS A 131 6.30 -2.24 -15.12
C LYS A 131 6.13 -0.88 -14.43
N GLY A 132 6.68 -0.74 -13.24
CA GLY A 132 6.60 0.49 -12.43
C GLY A 132 5.50 0.52 -11.36
N SER A 133 4.55 -0.43 -11.33
CA SER A 133 3.53 -0.46 -10.27
C SER A 133 4.12 -0.73 -8.89
N SER A 134 5.25 -1.45 -8.81
CA SER A 134 5.93 -1.71 -7.53
C SER A 134 6.45 -0.42 -6.88
N LEU A 135 7.03 0.50 -7.67
CA LEU A 135 7.52 1.77 -7.14
C LEU A 135 6.37 2.65 -6.65
N LEU A 136 5.30 2.76 -7.45
CA LEU A 136 4.11 3.51 -7.05
C LEU A 136 3.48 2.92 -5.78
N LEU A 137 3.46 1.59 -5.65
CA LEU A 137 2.98 0.92 -4.45
C LEU A 137 3.86 1.23 -3.24
N PHE A 138 5.19 1.24 -3.37
CA PHE A 138 6.09 1.62 -2.27
C PHE A 138 5.92 3.09 -1.84
N ILE A 139 5.67 4.01 -2.79
CA ILE A 139 5.34 5.40 -2.45
C ILE A 139 4.06 5.44 -1.60
N VAL A 140 3.01 4.72 -2.03
CA VAL A 140 1.74 4.67 -1.29
C VAL A 140 1.90 4.00 0.06
N ILE A 141 2.62 2.89 0.16
CA ILE A 141 2.91 2.22 1.44
C ILE A 141 3.59 3.21 2.38
N GLY A 142 4.69 3.82 1.95
CA GLY A 142 5.46 4.75 2.80
C GLY A 142 4.61 5.91 3.30
N GLU A 143 3.83 6.55 2.42
CA GLU A 143 2.94 7.66 2.79
C GLU A 143 1.78 7.23 3.70
N VAL A 144 1.16 6.07 3.44
CA VAL A 144 0.09 5.54 4.28
C VAL A 144 0.63 5.19 5.67
N MET A 145 1.77 4.51 5.75
CA MET A 145 2.37 4.12 7.03
C MET A 145 2.70 5.35 7.88
N GLU A 146 3.32 6.36 7.29
CA GLU A 146 3.67 7.58 8.01
C GLU A 146 2.44 8.37 8.49
N ARG A 147 1.42 8.52 7.64
CA ARG A 147 0.18 9.22 8.02
C ARG A 147 -0.61 8.46 9.09
N LEU A 148 -0.51 7.13 9.11
CA LEU A 148 -1.12 6.30 10.14
C LEU A 148 -0.29 6.24 11.44
N GLY A 149 0.93 6.78 11.46
CA GLY A 149 1.80 6.80 12.63
C GLY A 149 2.59 5.50 12.85
N TYR A 150 2.69 4.64 11.84
CA TYR A 150 3.55 3.46 11.88
C TYR A 150 4.99 3.86 11.54
N HIS A 151 5.91 3.52 12.44
CA HIS A 151 7.33 3.82 12.30
C HIS A 151 8.09 2.63 11.73
N TYR A 152 7.72 1.42 12.12
CA TYR A 152 8.44 0.20 11.79
C TYR A 152 7.60 -0.69 10.90
N VAL A 153 8.20 -1.11 9.79
CA VAL A 153 7.59 -2.02 8.83
C VAL A 153 8.30 -3.35 8.94
N MET A 154 7.56 -4.43 9.24
CA MET A 154 8.05 -5.81 9.22
C MET A 154 7.55 -6.51 7.97
N PHE A 155 8.37 -7.38 7.38
CA PHE A 155 7.94 -8.21 6.26
C PHE A 155 8.84 -9.44 6.12
N THR A 156 8.29 -10.48 5.49
CA THR A 156 9.05 -11.62 5.01
C THR A 156 9.40 -11.39 3.55
N GLY A 157 10.70 -11.26 3.25
CA GLY A 157 11.16 -10.89 1.91
C GLY A 157 12.25 -11.82 1.39
N THR A 158 12.23 -12.08 0.09
CA THR A 158 13.30 -12.80 -0.61
C THR A 158 14.49 -11.89 -0.90
N ARG A 159 15.57 -12.46 -1.45
CA ARG A 159 16.76 -11.71 -1.87
C ARG A 159 16.44 -10.63 -2.91
N GLU A 160 15.48 -10.91 -3.80
CA GLU A 160 15.02 -9.99 -4.85
C GLU A 160 14.35 -8.76 -4.23
N VAL A 161 13.52 -8.95 -3.20
CA VAL A 161 12.89 -7.86 -2.45
C VAL A 161 13.95 -7.02 -1.75
N LYS A 162 14.93 -7.66 -1.10
CA LYS A 162 16.05 -6.97 -0.45
C LYS A 162 16.87 -6.14 -1.45
N ALA A 163 17.17 -6.69 -2.64
CA ALA A 163 17.89 -5.98 -3.69
C ALA A 163 17.08 -4.80 -4.25
N LEU A 164 15.76 -4.95 -4.40
CA LEU A 164 14.86 -3.89 -4.82
C LEU A 164 14.85 -2.73 -3.81
N LEU A 165 14.76 -3.04 -2.51
CA LEU A 165 14.77 -2.03 -1.45
C LEU A 165 16.12 -1.33 -1.33
N ALA A 166 17.23 -2.05 -1.50
CA ALA A 166 18.57 -1.45 -1.52
C ALA A 166 18.73 -0.40 -2.63
N ARG A 167 18.13 -0.63 -3.81
CA ARG A 167 18.08 0.35 -4.91
C ARG A 167 17.25 1.60 -4.59
N LEU A 168 16.37 1.51 -3.60
CA LEU A 168 15.59 2.62 -3.06
C LEU A 168 16.28 3.26 -1.83
N HIS A 169 17.53 2.89 -1.55
CA HIS A 169 18.28 3.30 -0.36
C HIS A 169 17.57 2.95 0.96
N TYR A 170 16.79 1.88 0.95
CA TYR A 170 16.14 1.32 2.13
C TYR A 170 16.85 0.03 2.53
N SER A 171 17.46 0.04 3.71
CA SER A 171 18.26 -1.07 4.24
C SER A 171 17.58 -1.66 5.48
N PRO A 172 16.67 -2.63 5.31
CA PRO A 172 16.01 -3.29 6.43
C PRO A 172 17.00 -4.18 7.20
N ILE A 173 16.77 -4.34 8.49
CA ILE A 173 17.54 -5.20 9.39
C ILE A 173 16.89 -6.59 9.40
N VAL A 174 17.71 -7.63 9.23
CA VAL A 174 17.28 -9.02 9.32
C VAL A 174 17.09 -9.41 10.78
N LEU A 175 15.93 -10.00 11.08
CA LEU A 175 15.58 -10.56 12.38
C LEU A 175 15.83 -12.07 12.43
N ALA A 176 15.37 -12.80 11.43
CA ALA A 176 15.48 -14.26 11.36
C ALA A 176 15.37 -14.76 9.92
N ASP A 177 15.82 -15.99 9.67
CA ASP A 177 15.46 -16.72 8.46
C ASP A 177 14.02 -17.21 8.58
N ALA A 178 13.23 -17.11 7.51
CA ALA A 178 11.85 -17.62 7.51
C ALA A 178 11.87 -19.14 7.23
N ASN A 179 12.19 -19.92 8.27
CA ASN A 179 12.22 -21.38 8.19
C ASN A 179 10.81 -21.94 8.03
N PRO A 180 10.45 -22.57 6.89
CA PRO A 180 9.09 -23.05 6.66
C PRO A 180 8.69 -24.22 7.57
N ALA A 181 9.64 -24.89 8.23
CA ALA A 181 9.36 -26.01 9.13
C ALA A 181 8.51 -25.64 10.37
N VAL A 182 8.40 -24.35 10.70
CA VAL A 182 7.55 -23.87 11.79
C VAL A 182 6.09 -23.68 11.37
N LEU A 183 5.81 -23.68 10.07
CA LEU A 183 4.45 -23.55 9.55
C LEU A 183 3.67 -24.87 9.69
N PRO A 184 2.33 -24.82 9.86
CA PRO A 184 1.52 -26.03 10.03
C PRO A 184 1.67 -27.08 8.92
N ASP A 185 1.90 -26.64 7.69
CA ASP A 185 2.07 -27.49 6.51
C ASP A 185 3.54 -27.61 6.06
N GLY A 186 4.48 -27.16 6.90
CA GLY A 186 5.91 -27.11 6.55
C GLY A 186 6.21 -26.21 5.36
N GLY A 187 5.33 -25.25 5.02
CA GLY A 187 5.47 -24.35 3.89
C GLY A 187 5.02 -24.92 2.55
N ALA A 188 4.39 -26.10 2.51
CA ALA A 188 3.97 -26.77 1.27
C ALA A 188 3.03 -25.90 0.41
N SER A 189 2.07 -25.19 1.03
CA SER A 189 1.17 -24.26 0.35
C SER A 189 1.88 -23.09 -0.34
N TRP A 190 3.13 -22.80 0.02
CA TRP A 190 3.91 -21.72 -0.57
C TRP A 190 4.75 -22.16 -1.77
N GLY A 191 4.65 -23.43 -2.21
CA GLY A 191 5.36 -23.95 -3.38
C GLY A 191 6.88 -23.70 -3.29
N SER A 192 7.46 -23.13 -4.35
CA SER A 192 8.89 -22.80 -4.41
C SER A 192 9.27 -21.46 -3.76
N TYR A 193 8.36 -20.80 -3.02
CA TYR A 193 8.66 -19.51 -2.39
C TYR A 193 9.85 -19.60 -1.43
N TYR A 194 9.88 -20.63 -0.56
CA TYR A 194 10.94 -20.81 0.44
C TYR A 194 12.28 -21.26 -0.15
N ASP A 195 12.31 -21.76 -1.39
CA ASP A 195 13.57 -22.06 -2.10
C ASP A 195 14.43 -20.80 -2.26
N ASN A 196 13.79 -19.62 -2.29
CA ASN A 196 14.45 -18.32 -2.37
C ASN A 196 15.01 -17.83 -1.02
N LYS A 197 14.95 -18.65 0.03
CA LYS A 197 15.45 -18.39 1.39
C LYS A 197 14.98 -17.02 1.91
N PRO A 198 13.66 -16.81 2.02
CA PRO A 198 13.11 -15.57 2.54
C PRO A 198 13.57 -15.34 3.99
N GLN A 199 13.68 -14.07 4.36
CA GLN A 199 14.07 -13.65 5.71
C GLN A 199 13.02 -12.71 6.29
N VAL A 200 12.78 -12.83 7.60
CA VAL A 200 12.01 -11.84 8.35
C VAL A 200 12.89 -10.63 8.59
N MET A 201 12.42 -9.47 8.16
CA MET A 201 13.14 -8.22 8.25
C MET A 201 12.22 -7.13 8.79
N PHE A 202 12.82 -6.11 9.38
CA PHE A 202 12.12 -4.87 9.70
C PHE A 202 12.93 -3.65 9.25
N GLY A 203 12.26 -2.51 9.08
CA GLY A 203 12.97 -1.25 8.91
C GLY A 203 12.15 -0.05 9.37
N ASP A 204 12.88 0.99 9.77
CA ASP A 204 12.30 2.29 10.13
C ASP A 204 11.95 3.07 8.85
N ASN A 205 10.68 3.41 8.69
CA ASN A 205 10.17 4.12 7.52
C ASN A 205 10.61 5.60 7.50
N ARG A 206 10.87 6.22 8.65
CA ARG A 206 11.05 7.69 8.75
C ARG A 206 12.25 8.21 7.96
N PRO A 207 13.46 7.62 8.05
CA PRO A 207 14.61 8.09 7.27
C PRO A 207 14.39 7.96 5.76
N ALA A 208 13.74 6.86 5.33
CA ALA A 208 13.45 6.60 3.93
C ALA A 208 12.46 7.63 3.36
N MET A 209 11.41 7.94 4.10
CA MET A 209 10.43 8.96 3.73
C MET A 209 11.04 10.35 3.68
N ALA A 210 11.87 10.71 4.67
CA ALA A 210 12.59 11.99 4.67
C ALA A 210 13.51 12.14 3.46
N ALA A 211 14.19 11.06 3.04
CA ALA A 211 15.03 11.05 1.85
C ALA A 211 14.19 11.14 0.57
N ALA A 212 13.13 10.34 0.45
CA ALA A 212 12.27 10.27 -0.73
C ALA A 212 11.62 11.63 -1.03
N ARG A 213 11.16 12.36 0.00
CA ARG A 213 10.54 13.68 -0.14
C ARG A 213 11.46 14.78 -0.63
N LYS A 214 12.78 14.57 -0.66
CA LYS A 214 13.72 15.50 -1.31
C LYS A 214 13.63 15.43 -2.83
N ASN A 215 13.12 14.33 -3.39
CA ASN A 215 12.99 14.13 -4.84
C ASN A 215 11.74 14.85 -5.38
N PRO A 216 11.86 15.79 -6.34
CA PRO A 216 10.71 16.49 -6.92
C PRO A 216 9.69 15.56 -7.59
N MET A 217 10.14 14.48 -8.22
CA MET A 217 9.26 13.49 -8.87
C MET A 217 8.43 12.72 -7.83
N TYR A 218 9.03 12.38 -6.69
CA TYR A 218 8.31 11.77 -5.58
C TYR A 218 7.21 12.71 -5.09
N ARG A 219 7.54 13.98 -4.83
CA ARG A 219 6.58 15.00 -4.38
C ARG A 219 5.44 15.19 -5.38
N ALA A 220 5.74 15.30 -6.67
CA ALA A 220 4.74 15.43 -7.72
C ALA A 220 3.82 14.20 -7.79
N THR A 221 4.38 13.00 -7.61
CA THR A 221 3.61 11.75 -7.58
C THR A 221 2.67 11.71 -6.38
N VAL A 222 3.17 12.04 -5.18
CA VAL A 222 2.35 12.10 -3.96
C VAL A 222 1.23 13.12 -4.11
N LEU A 223 1.51 14.31 -4.66
CA LEU A 223 0.48 15.31 -4.94
C LEU A 223 -0.61 14.78 -5.88
N ALA A 224 -0.24 14.07 -6.94
CA ALA A 224 -1.19 13.50 -7.90
C ALA A 224 -2.11 12.42 -7.30
N ILE A 225 -1.66 11.72 -6.25
CA ILE A 225 -2.41 10.61 -5.63
C ILE A 225 -2.87 10.91 -4.19
N ASN A 226 -2.71 12.15 -3.71
CA ASN A 226 -2.92 12.52 -2.32
C ASN A 226 -4.34 12.20 -1.83
N SER A 227 -5.35 12.48 -2.64
CA SER A 227 -6.76 12.17 -2.30
C SER A 227 -6.98 10.66 -2.11
N ALA A 228 -6.30 9.82 -2.90
CA ALA A 228 -6.39 8.38 -2.74
C ALA A 228 -5.70 7.90 -1.45
N ILE A 229 -4.53 8.48 -1.12
CA ILE A 229 -3.82 8.19 0.14
C ILE A 229 -4.68 8.57 1.36
N GLU A 230 -5.27 9.77 1.35
CA GLU A 230 -6.13 10.23 2.45
C GLU A 230 -7.37 9.35 2.62
N LYS A 231 -7.98 8.94 1.51
CA LYS A 231 -9.10 8.01 1.53
C LYS A 231 -8.70 6.68 2.17
N ILE A 232 -7.59 6.09 1.75
CA ILE A 232 -7.06 4.85 2.34
C ILE A 232 -6.81 5.03 3.84
N CYS A 233 -6.15 6.11 4.26
CA CYS A 233 -5.85 6.34 5.67
C CYS A 233 -7.13 6.48 6.51
N THR A 234 -8.13 7.19 5.99
CA THR A 234 -9.42 7.38 6.66
C THR A 234 -10.16 6.05 6.83
N GLU A 235 -10.27 5.27 5.74
CA GLU A 235 -10.91 3.95 5.77
C GLU A 235 -10.15 2.99 6.70
N PHE A 236 -8.82 3.01 6.67
CA PHE A 236 -7.98 2.18 7.52
C PHE A 236 -8.21 2.46 9.00
N ARG A 237 -8.19 3.73 9.41
CA ARG A 237 -8.45 4.12 10.81
C ARG A 237 -9.87 3.71 11.23
N ALA A 238 -10.87 3.95 10.39
CA ALA A 238 -12.25 3.60 10.69
C ALA A 238 -12.44 2.10 10.91
N ARG A 239 -11.69 1.25 10.20
CA ARG A 239 -11.81 -0.21 10.31
C ARG A 239 -10.96 -0.83 11.42
N ASN A 240 -9.79 -0.26 11.72
CA ASN A 240 -8.86 -0.84 12.70
C ASN A 240 -9.00 -0.22 14.11
N ASN A 241 -9.65 0.94 14.27
CA ASN A 241 -9.96 1.51 15.58
C ASN A 241 -11.25 0.93 16.22
N VAL A 242 -12.16 0.36 15.42
CA VAL A 242 -13.39 -0.27 15.95
C VAL A 242 -13.04 -1.55 16.73
N SER A 243 -12.10 -2.36 16.23
CA SER A 243 -11.64 -3.58 16.92
C SER A 243 -10.94 -3.34 18.26
N ALA A 244 -10.42 -2.14 18.54
CA ALA A 244 -9.82 -1.82 19.84
C ALA A 244 -10.85 -1.50 20.93
N LYS A 245 -12.09 -1.15 20.56
CA LYS A 245 -13.18 -0.92 21.52
C LYS A 245 -13.91 -2.21 21.90
N ASP A 246 -14.02 -3.16 20.97
CA ASP A 246 -14.72 -4.43 21.22
C ASP A 246 -13.88 -5.44 22.04
N ALA A 247 -12.58 -5.17 22.26
CA ALA A 247 -11.70 -6.00 23.08
C ALA A 247 -11.66 -5.60 24.58
N ASN A 248 -12.43 -4.59 24.99
CA ASN A 248 -12.53 -4.13 26.38
C ASN A 248 -13.88 -4.45 27.04
N ASP A 249 -14.75 -5.21 26.37
CA ASP A 249 -16.08 -5.60 26.86
C ASP A 249 -16.26 -7.14 27.02
N GLU A 250 -15.17 -7.91 27.04
CA GLU A 250 -15.14 -9.33 27.50
C GLU A 250 -14.14 -9.51 28.65
#